data_AF-A0A2T2TCP0-F1
#
_entry.id   AF-A0A2T2TCP0-F1
#
_cell.length_a   1.000
_cell.length_b   1.000
_cell.length_c   1.000
_cell.angle_alpha   90.00
_cell.angle_beta   90.00
_cell.angle_gamma   90.00
#
_symmetry.space_group_name_H-M   'P 1'
#
loop_
_entity.id
_entity.type
_entity.pdbx_description
1 polymer ?
#
loop_
_entity_poly.entity_id
_entity_poly.type
_entity_poly.pdbx_seq_one_letter_code
_entity_poly.pdbx_strand_id
1 'polypeptide(L)'
;MKRFFSRIARPLLLAALLALGLSACTEEQTTGNGPDADTTARVEGDLARPGAHDDRKMAPGSVSAESTISLLRQNVRDIPTNRAIQNINAWQQRLQGTEWTTVTSLLDSLEMELTASQIDARAVGELLVKMGARTSTAAESVSGGTARELDQLAQTLTQTGEQLVADGG
;
A
#
# COMPACT_ATOMS: atom_id res chain seq x y z
N MET A 1 4.87 1.11 -51.88
CA MET A 1 6.31 0.78 -52.11
C MET A 1 6.95 0.36 -50.80
N LYS A 2 7.72 -0.73 -50.82
CA LYS A 2 8.73 -1.19 -49.84
C LYS A 2 8.29 -1.55 -48.42
N ARG A 3 8.04 -2.86 -48.27
CA ARG A 3 8.21 -3.67 -47.06
C ARG A 3 9.68 -3.63 -46.61
N PHE A 4 9.94 -3.59 -45.30
CA PHE A 4 11.15 -4.19 -44.73
C PHE A 4 10.78 -5.04 -43.52
N PHE A 5 10.90 -6.35 -43.75
CA PHE A 5 10.99 -7.37 -42.74
C PHE A 5 12.25 -7.12 -41.90
N SER A 6 12.16 -7.28 -40.58
CA SER A 6 13.31 -7.73 -39.82
C SER A 6 12.86 -8.76 -38.80
N ARG A 7 12.74 -9.99 -39.29
CA ARG A 7 12.95 -11.19 -38.49
C ARG A 7 14.46 -11.32 -38.36
N ILE A 8 15.01 -11.22 -37.16
CA ILE A 8 16.33 -11.78 -36.87
C ILE A 8 16.15 -12.82 -35.77
N ALA A 9 16.34 -14.06 -36.21
CA ALA A 9 16.42 -15.24 -35.40
C ALA A 9 17.72 -15.26 -34.57
N ARG A 10 17.61 -15.96 -33.44
CA ARG A 10 18.60 -16.31 -32.40
C ARG A 10 20.00 -16.69 -32.92
N PRO A 11 21.01 -16.60 -32.04
CA PRO A 11 21.59 -17.86 -31.59
C PRO A 11 21.82 -17.98 -30.07
N LEU A 12 21.66 -19.22 -29.64
CA LEU A 12 22.12 -19.84 -28.40
C LEU A 12 23.59 -19.49 -28.09
N LEU A 13 23.87 -19.15 -26.84
CA LEU A 13 25.20 -19.35 -26.25
C LEU A 13 25.06 -20.19 -24.98
N LEU A 14 25.48 -21.46 -25.13
CA LEU A 14 25.79 -22.39 -24.05
C LEU A 14 27.04 -21.91 -23.29
N ALA A 15 26.94 -21.88 -21.97
CA ALA A 15 28.04 -22.11 -21.02
C ALA A 15 27.38 -22.59 -19.71
N ALA A 16 27.22 -23.89 -19.44
CA ALA A 16 28.22 -24.85 -18.98
C ALA A 16 28.78 -24.55 -17.56
N LEU A 17 28.27 -25.35 -16.60
CA LEU A 17 28.95 -25.97 -15.44
C LEU A 17 29.32 -25.13 -14.20
N LEU A 18 28.70 -25.50 -13.06
CA LEU A 18 29.30 -26.12 -11.86
C LEU A 18 28.25 -26.08 -10.72
N ALA A 19 27.56 -27.19 -10.42
CA ALA A 19 27.94 -28.19 -9.40
C ALA A 19 27.64 -27.76 -7.94
N LEU A 20 26.68 -28.50 -7.35
CA LEU A 20 26.59 -28.95 -5.96
C LEU A 20 26.37 -27.92 -4.84
N GLY A 21 25.14 -27.97 -4.30
CA GLY A 21 24.79 -27.37 -3.02
C GLY A 21 23.42 -27.84 -2.51
N LEU A 22 23.18 -29.16 -2.46
CA LEU A 22 22.07 -29.71 -1.66
C LEU A 22 22.48 -29.69 -0.19
N SER A 23 22.05 -28.69 0.56
CA SER A 23 22.00 -28.76 2.03
C SER A 23 20.57 -29.12 2.43
N ALA A 24 20.23 -30.40 2.28
CA ALA A 24 19.14 -31.00 3.02
C ALA A 24 19.66 -31.27 4.44
N CYS A 25 19.40 -30.36 5.39
CA CYS A 25 19.49 -30.68 6.81
C CYS A 25 18.23 -31.47 7.18
N THR A 26 18.30 -32.79 7.03
CA THR A 26 17.43 -33.72 7.74
C THR A 26 18.27 -34.27 8.90
N GLU A 27 18.19 -33.64 10.06
CA GLU A 27 18.75 -34.22 11.28
C GLU A 27 17.60 -34.92 12.02
N GLU A 28 17.38 -36.18 11.65
CA GLU A 28 16.76 -37.17 12.53
C GLU A 28 17.87 -37.67 13.48
N GLN A 29 17.76 -37.38 14.77
CA GLN A 29 18.50 -38.12 15.77
C GLN A 29 17.71 -38.31 17.07
N THR A 30 17.59 -39.60 17.36
CA THR A 30 17.58 -40.24 18.67
C THR A 30 16.30 -40.25 19.51
N THR A 31 15.67 -41.43 19.42
CA THR A 31 14.94 -42.13 20.46
C THR A 31 15.55 -41.96 21.85
N GLY A 32 14.69 -41.72 22.84
CA GLY A 32 15.00 -41.81 24.26
C GLY A 32 13.75 -41.70 25.11
N ASN A 33 12.99 -42.79 25.24
CA ASN A 33 11.94 -42.90 26.25
C ASN A 33 12.58 -43.24 27.60
N GLY A 34 12.21 -42.48 28.64
CA GLY A 34 12.46 -42.78 30.04
C GLY A 34 11.61 -41.85 30.92
N PRO A 35 10.68 -42.36 31.75
CA PRO A 35 9.73 -41.54 32.49
C PRO A 35 10.20 -41.33 33.93
N ASP A 36 10.17 -40.10 34.44
CA ASP A 36 10.15 -39.84 35.88
C ASP A 36 9.32 -38.59 36.16
N ALA A 37 8.52 -38.69 37.21
CA ALA A 37 7.40 -37.84 37.51
C ALA A 37 7.76 -36.64 38.39
N ASP A 38 6.82 -35.69 38.38
CA ASP A 38 6.41 -34.83 39.49
C ASP A 38 7.28 -33.61 39.83
N THR A 39 6.78 -32.43 39.45
CA THR A 39 6.36 -31.40 40.43
C THR A 39 5.60 -30.30 39.70
N THR A 40 4.28 -30.35 39.89
CA THR A 40 3.33 -29.24 40.02
C THR A 40 3.83 -27.79 39.82
N ALA A 41 3.34 -27.14 38.76
CA ALA A 41 2.86 -25.75 38.81
C ALA A 41 1.85 -25.48 37.67
N ARG A 42 0.56 -25.62 38.01
CA ARG A 42 -0.57 -24.89 37.40
C ARG A 42 -0.32 -23.39 37.67
N VAL A 43 -0.39 -22.46 36.71
CA VAL A 43 -1.50 -21.62 36.22
C VAL A 43 -0.85 -20.86 35.03
N GLU A 44 -1.36 -20.80 33.79
CA GLU A 44 -2.53 -20.06 33.32
C GLU A 44 -2.97 -20.63 31.98
N GLY A 45 -4.26 -20.92 31.89
CA GLY A 45 -4.91 -21.32 30.66
C GLY A 45 -4.85 -20.16 29.67
N ASP A 46 -4.05 -20.39 28.64
CA ASP A 46 -4.19 -19.90 27.28
C ASP A 46 -5.68 -19.83 26.89
N LEU A 47 -6.27 -18.65 27.12
CA LEU A 47 -7.55 -18.26 26.55
C LEU A 47 -7.27 -17.06 25.66
N ALA A 48 -7.01 -17.41 24.40
CA ALA A 48 -7.34 -16.65 23.20
C ALA A 48 -7.20 -15.12 23.34
N ARG A 49 -6.07 -14.59 22.89
CA ARG A 49 -5.95 -13.20 22.44
C ARG A 49 -6.47 -13.14 21.00
N PRO A 50 -7.68 -12.65 20.69
CA PRO A 50 -8.07 -12.33 19.33
C PRO A 50 -7.56 -10.92 19.06
N GLY A 51 -6.30 -10.86 18.66
CA GLY A 51 -5.63 -9.61 18.32
C GLY A 51 -4.33 -9.87 17.58
N ALA A 52 -4.26 -11.01 16.85
CA ALA A 52 -3.39 -11.07 15.70
C ALA A 52 -3.99 -10.08 14.71
N HIS A 53 -3.48 -8.84 14.72
CA HIS A 53 -3.46 -8.06 13.50
C HIS A 53 -2.90 -9.03 12.46
N ASP A 54 -3.75 -9.40 11.50
CA ASP A 54 -3.33 -10.01 10.27
C ASP A 54 -2.39 -8.97 9.63
N ASP A 55 -1.14 -8.99 10.04
CA ASP A 55 0.01 -8.51 9.31
C ASP A 55 0.14 -9.44 8.08
N ARG A 56 -0.93 -9.48 7.27
CA ARG A 56 -0.91 -10.02 5.93
C ARG A 56 -0.01 -9.10 5.17
N LYS A 57 1.30 -9.35 5.33
CA LYS A 57 2.44 -8.93 4.53
C LYS A 57 1.95 -8.15 3.33
N MET A 58 1.70 -6.85 3.54
CA MET A 58 1.30 -5.93 2.51
C MET A 58 2.34 -6.11 1.41
N ALA A 59 1.91 -6.56 0.23
CA ALA A 59 2.83 -6.77 -0.86
C ALA A 59 3.65 -5.48 -1.04
N PRO A 60 4.98 -5.54 -1.18
CA PRO A 60 5.76 -4.33 -1.44
C PRO A 60 5.20 -3.66 -2.70
N GLY A 61 4.53 -2.51 -2.52
CA GLY A 61 3.78 -1.81 -3.57
C GLY A 61 2.27 -1.61 -3.31
N SER A 62 1.69 -2.18 -2.24
CA SER A 62 0.28 -1.93 -1.90
C SER A 62 0.09 -0.65 -1.08
N VAL A 63 -0.81 0.23 -1.52
CA VAL A 63 -1.19 1.44 -0.77
C VAL A 63 -2.23 1.14 0.31
N SER A 64 -2.22 1.92 1.39
CA SER A 64 -3.19 1.87 2.49
C SER A 64 -3.57 3.26 3.00
N ALA A 65 -4.67 3.35 3.74
CA ALA A 65 -5.08 4.59 4.43
C ALA A 65 -3.96 5.10 5.36
N GLU A 66 -3.45 4.24 6.25
CA GLU A 66 -2.40 4.59 7.20
C GLU A 66 -1.12 5.11 6.53
N SER A 67 -0.66 4.44 5.46
CA SER A 67 0.54 4.88 4.73
C SER A 67 0.35 6.23 4.04
N THR A 68 -0.88 6.52 3.58
CA THR A 68 -1.23 7.79 2.93
C THR A 68 -1.39 8.91 3.95
N ILE A 69 -2.00 8.62 5.11
CA ILE A 69 -2.05 9.54 6.25
C ILE A 69 -0.63 9.90 6.70
N SER A 70 0.24 8.91 6.86
CA SER A 70 1.63 9.13 7.25
C SER A 70 2.41 9.97 6.23
N LEU A 71 2.08 9.83 4.94
CA LEU A 71 2.65 10.65 3.88
C LEU A 71 2.16 12.10 3.96
N LEU A 72 0.84 12.32 4.08
CA LEU A 72 0.22 13.66 4.08
C LEU A 72 0.46 14.46 5.37
N ARG A 73 0.79 13.77 6.47
CA ARG A 73 1.19 14.40 7.74
C ARG A 73 2.63 14.91 7.72
N GLN A 74 3.45 14.44 6.77
CA GLN A 74 4.66 15.17 6.41
C GLN A 74 4.17 16.45 5.75
N ASN A 75 4.72 17.60 6.12
CA ASN A 75 4.38 18.87 5.50
C ASN A 75 4.24 18.69 3.98
N VAL A 76 3.04 18.90 3.45
CA VAL A 76 2.66 18.41 2.11
C VAL A 76 3.52 19.01 1.00
N ARG A 77 4.09 20.21 1.25
CA ARG A 77 5.01 20.91 0.35
C ARG A 77 6.39 20.24 0.26
N ASP A 78 6.75 19.44 1.25
CA ASP A 78 8.02 18.72 1.31
C ASP A 78 7.92 17.33 0.68
N ILE A 79 6.72 16.89 0.29
CA ILE A 79 6.51 15.60 -0.38
C ILE A 79 7.04 15.70 -1.81
N PRO A 80 8.00 14.85 -2.23
CA PRO A 80 8.46 14.82 -3.61
C PRO A 80 7.29 14.48 -4.56
N THR A 81 7.14 15.22 -5.64
CA THR A 81 6.06 15.03 -6.62
C THR A 81 5.97 13.58 -7.13
N ASN A 82 7.11 12.94 -7.40
CA ASN A 82 7.16 11.54 -7.82
C ASN A 82 6.63 10.57 -6.74
N ARG A 83 6.82 10.89 -5.45
CA ARG A 83 6.30 10.09 -4.34
C ARG A 83 4.79 10.23 -4.21
N ALA A 84 4.27 11.44 -4.41
CA ALA A 84 2.82 11.68 -4.45
C ALA A 84 2.15 10.93 -5.62
N ILE A 85 2.71 11.03 -6.83
CA ILE A 85 2.22 10.31 -8.03
C ILE A 85 2.26 8.79 -7.81
N GLN A 86 3.32 8.24 -7.22
CA GLN A 86 3.38 6.82 -6.90
C GLN A 86 2.26 6.37 -5.93
N ASN A 87 1.93 7.20 -4.94
CA ASN A 87 0.83 6.92 -4.02
C ASN A 87 -0.53 6.95 -4.74
N ILE A 88 -0.74 7.94 -5.62
CA ILE A 88 -1.95 8.06 -6.46
C ILE A 88 -2.11 6.85 -7.36
N ASN A 89 -1.05 6.45 -8.08
CA ASN A 89 -1.10 5.33 -9.03
C ASN A 89 -1.39 4.01 -8.32
N ALA A 90 -0.86 3.82 -7.12
CA ALA A 90 -1.18 2.65 -6.30
C ALA A 90 -2.65 2.65 -5.83
N TRP A 91 -3.24 3.82 -5.53
CA TRP A 91 -4.67 3.92 -5.22
C TRP A 91 -5.55 3.68 -6.42
N GLN A 92 -5.23 4.25 -7.58
CA GLN A 92 -5.93 3.98 -8.83
C GLN A 92 -5.94 2.47 -9.10
N GLN A 93 -4.79 1.80 -9.05
CA GLN A 93 -4.68 0.35 -9.23
C GLN A 93 -5.54 -0.43 -8.21
N ARG A 94 -5.51 -0.04 -6.95
CA ARG A 94 -6.29 -0.68 -5.89
C ARG A 94 -7.81 -0.53 -6.08
N LEU A 95 -8.24 0.60 -6.65
CA LEU A 95 -9.65 0.93 -6.85
C LEU A 95 -10.17 0.51 -8.23
N GLN A 96 -9.34 -0.07 -9.09
CA GLN A 96 -9.78 -0.58 -10.40
C GLN A 96 -10.91 -1.59 -10.24
N GLY A 97 -11.98 -1.41 -11.01
CA GLY A 97 -13.16 -2.29 -10.99
C GLY A 97 -14.04 -2.14 -9.76
N THR A 98 -13.82 -1.14 -8.91
CA THR A 98 -14.70 -0.80 -7.79
C THR A 98 -15.75 0.25 -8.21
N GLU A 99 -16.84 0.35 -7.45
CA GLU A 99 -17.87 1.38 -7.65
C GLU A 99 -17.41 2.80 -7.23
N TRP A 100 -16.16 2.97 -6.80
CA TRP A 100 -15.61 4.23 -6.29
C TRP A 100 -15.13 5.14 -7.42
N THR A 101 -15.96 5.26 -8.46
CA THR A 101 -15.67 5.97 -9.72
C THR A 101 -15.39 7.46 -9.50
N THR A 102 -16.05 8.08 -8.53
CA THR A 102 -15.80 9.49 -8.20
C THR A 102 -14.43 9.68 -7.55
N VAL A 103 -13.99 8.76 -6.69
CA VAL A 103 -12.67 8.84 -6.05
C VAL A 103 -11.56 8.62 -7.08
N THR A 104 -11.73 7.64 -7.97
CA THR A 104 -10.76 7.39 -9.06
C THR A 104 -10.65 8.58 -10.02
N SER A 105 -11.77 9.23 -10.39
CA SER A 105 -11.72 10.45 -11.21
C SER A 105 -11.02 11.63 -10.52
N LEU A 106 -11.15 11.76 -9.19
CA LEU A 106 -10.41 12.77 -8.43
C LEU A 106 -8.91 12.46 -8.35
N LEU A 107 -8.54 11.17 -8.25
CA LEU A 107 -7.14 10.74 -8.31
C LEU A 107 -6.52 11.05 -9.68
N ASP A 108 -7.23 10.80 -10.77
CA ASP A 108 -6.78 11.18 -12.13
C ASP A 108 -6.57 12.70 -12.24
N SER A 109 -7.50 13.49 -11.70
CA SER A 109 -7.38 14.94 -11.69
C SER A 109 -6.18 15.42 -10.86
N LEU A 110 -5.93 14.78 -9.72
CA LEU A 110 -4.78 15.10 -8.88
C LEU A 110 -3.46 14.75 -9.56
N GLU A 111 -3.38 13.61 -10.26
CA GLU A 111 -2.21 13.25 -11.06
C GLU A 111 -1.95 14.27 -12.19
N MET A 112 -2.98 14.73 -12.87
CA MET A 112 -2.86 15.77 -13.91
C MET A 112 -2.28 17.08 -13.34
N GLU A 113 -2.79 17.57 -12.21
CA GLU A 113 -2.27 18.78 -11.56
C GLU A 113 -0.80 18.63 -11.13
N LEU A 114 -0.43 17.47 -10.60
CA LEU A 114 0.94 17.20 -10.16
C LEU A 114 1.94 16.98 -11.30
N THR A 115 1.46 16.67 -12.50
CA THR A 115 2.28 16.48 -13.70
C THR A 115 2.32 17.70 -14.62
N ALA A 116 1.56 18.75 -14.29
CA ALA A 116 1.60 20.02 -15.00
C ALA A 116 2.98 20.69 -14.91
N SER A 117 3.30 21.54 -15.89
CA SER A 117 4.58 22.27 -15.91
C SER A 117 4.75 23.21 -14.72
N GLN A 118 3.63 23.67 -14.15
CA GLN A 118 3.57 24.42 -12.90
C GLN A 118 2.43 23.82 -12.07
N ILE A 119 2.75 23.41 -10.84
CA ILE A 119 1.77 22.86 -9.91
C ILE A 119 1.01 24.02 -9.26
N ASP A 120 -0.31 24.03 -9.43
CA ASP A 120 -1.21 24.94 -8.72
C ASP A 120 -1.56 24.36 -7.35
N ALA A 121 -0.95 24.90 -6.29
CA ALA A 121 -1.17 24.45 -4.92
C ALA A 121 -2.64 24.59 -4.48
N ARG A 122 -3.36 25.61 -4.95
CA ARG A 122 -4.77 25.80 -4.63
C ARG A 122 -5.62 24.75 -5.32
N ALA A 123 -5.38 24.47 -6.60
CA ALA A 123 -6.10 23.43 -7.33
C ALA A 123 -5.88 22.03 -6.70
N VAL A 124 -4.62 21.71 -6.35
CA VAL A 124 -4.28 20.49 -5.60
C VAL A 124 -5.03 20.44 -4.27
N GLY A 125 -5.03 21.55 -3.51
CA GLY A 125 -5.73 21.65 -2.24
C GLY A 125 -7.23 21.38 -2.36
N GLU A 126 -7.89 21.99 -3.35
CA GLU A 126 -9.31 21.75 -3.62
C GLU A 126 -9.62 20.29 -3.99
N LEU A 127 -8.75 19.64 -4.75
CA LEU A 127 -8.90 18.22 -5.09
C LEU A 127 -8.78 17.33 -3.85
N LEU A 128 -7.84 17.63 -2.94
CA LEU A 128 -7.70 16.91 -1.67
C LEU A 128 -8.93 17.08 -0.78
N VAL A 129 -9.48 18.30 -0.66
CA VAL A 129 -10.74 18.54 0.08
C VAL A 129 -11.89 17.71 -0.51
N LYS A 130 -12.04 17.72 -1.85
CA LYS A 130 -13.07 16.92 -2.54
C LYS A 130 -12.89 15.43 -2.29
N MET A 131 -11.65 14.92 -2.33
CA MET A 131 -11.35 13.52 -2.00
C MET A 131 -11.66 13.18 -0.55
N GLY A 132 -11.33 14.08 0.39
CA GLY A 132 -11.65 13.92 1.81
C GLY A 132 -13.15 13.73 2.02
N ALA A 133 -13.97 14.62 1.45
CA ALA A 133 -15.43 14.51 1.53
C ALA A 133 -15.96 13.17 0.97
N ARG A 134 -15.47 12.74 -0.20
CA ARG A 134 -15.89 11.45 -0.80
C ARG A 134 -15.45 10.24 0.00
N THR A 135 -14.26 10.30 0.59
CA THR A 135 -13.73 9.24 1.45
C THR A 135 -14.54 9.13 2.74
N SER A 136 -14.97 10.26 3.32
CA SER A 136 -15.85 10.29 4.49
C SER A 136 -17.21 9.64 4.18
N THR A 137 -17.86 10.00 3.06
CA THR A 137 -19.10 9.33 2.62
C THR A 137 -18.91 7.82 2.44
N ALA A 138 -17.75 7.39 1.93
CA ALA A 138 -17.47 5.97 1.78
C ALA A 138 -17.27 5.27 3.14
N ALA A 139 -16.70 5.96 4.14
CA ALA A 139 -16.55 5.47 5.50
C ALA A 139 -17.91 5.19 6.16
N GLU A 140 -18.94 5.99 5.88
CA GLU A 140 -20.32 5.79 6.38
C GLU A 140 -20.97 4.50 5.85
N SER A 141 -20.51 4.02 4.69
CA SER A 141 -21.05 2.81 4.04
C SER A 141 -20.38 1.51 4.51
N VAL A 142 -19.38 1.61 5.39
CA VAL A 142 -18.67 0.48 5.98
C VAL A 142 -18.68 0.57 7.51
N SER A 143 -18.27 -0.50 8.19
CA SER A 143 -18.28 -0.56 9.66
C SER A 143 -16.95 -1.04 10.24
N GLY A 144 -16.78 -0.87 11.55
CA GLY A 144 -15.62 -1.37 12.28
C GLY A 144 -14.34 -0.57 12.05
N GLY A 145 -13.19 -1.27 12.02
CA GLY A 145 -11.87 -0.65 11.87
C GLY A 145 -11.70 0.09 10.54
N THR A 146 -12.19 -0.50 9.45
CA THR A 146 -12.12 0.10 8.10
C THR A 146 -12.82 1.46 8.04
N ALA A 147 -13.99 1.59 8.68
CA ALA A 147 -14.70 2.88 8.74
C ALA A 147 -13.86 3.95 9.43
N ARG A 148 -13.21 3.61 10.56
CA ARG A 148 -12.35 4.54 11.30
C ARG A 148 -11.11 4.95 10.50
N GLU A 149 -10.46 4.01 9.83
CA GLU A 149 -9.28 4.31 8.99
C GLU A 149 -9.63 5.23 7.82
N LEU A 150 -10.77 5.00 7.15
CA LEU A 150 -11.24 5.85 6.06
C LEU A 150 -11.63 7.23 6.55
N ASP A 151 -12.27 7.33 7.71
CA ASP A 151 -12.61 8.63 8.31
C ASP A 151 -11.36 9.43 8.70
N GLN A 152 -10.33 8.77 9.25
CA GLN A 152 -9.04 9.40 9.53
C GLN A 152 -8.33 9.87 8.26
N LEU A 153 -8.39 9.07 7.18
CA LEU A 153 -7.86 9.46 5.88
C LEU A 153 -8.63 10.66 5.32
N ALA A 154 -9.95 10.63 5.40
CA ALA A 154 -10.83 11.71 4.95
C ALA A 154 -10.50 13.04 5.64
N GLN A 155 -10.39 13.02 6.97
CA GLN A 155 -10.02 14.19 7.76
C GLN A 155 -8.62 14.72 7.38
N THR A 156 -7.65 13.82 7.20
CA THR A 156 -6.28 14.19 6.82
C THR A 156 -6.26 14.85 5.43
N LEU A 157 -6.96 14.28 4.45
CA LEU A 157 -7.10 14.84 3.11
C LEU A 157 -7.71 16.24 3.14
N THR A 158 -8.81 16.41 3.88
CA THR A 158 -9.47 17.71 4.03
C THR A 158 -8.55 18.74 4.67
N GLN A 159 -7.92 18.41 5.80
CA GLN A 159 -7.03 19.34 6.51
C GLN A 159 -5.83 19.74 5.66
N THR A 160 -5.17 18.78 5.00
CA THR A 160 -4.05 19.07 4.10
C THR A 160 -4.49 19.92 2.92
N GLY A 161 -5.67 19.64 2.35
CA GLY A 161 -6.23 20.41 1.25
C GLY A 161 -6.56 21.85 1.64
N GLU A 162 -7.19 22.06 2.80
CA GLU A 162 -7.49 23.39 3.35
C GLU A 162 -6.23 24.21 3.61
N GLN A 163 -5.17 23.59 4.16
CA GLN A 163 -3.87 24.24 4.34
C GLN A 163 -3.30 24.72 3.01
N LEU A 164 -3.32 23.87 1.97
CA LEU A 164 -2.83 24.24 0.65
C LEU A 164 -3.64 25.36 -0.01
N VAL A 165 -4.97 25.37 0.17
CA VAL A 165 -5.83 26.44 -0.33
C VAL A 165 -5.54 27.76 0.39
N ALA A 166 -5.35 27.73 1.71
CA ALA A 166 -5.05 28.91 2.52
C ALA A 166 -3.68 29.51 2.16
N ASP A 167 -2.67 28.66 1.98
CA ASP A 167 -1.30 29.09 1.69
C ASP A 167 -1.02 29.37 0.20
N GLY A 168 -1.97 29.03 -0.68
CA GLY A 168 -1.93 29.23 -2.14
C GLY A 168 -2.77 30.43 -2.60
N GLY A 169 -3.20 31.29 -1.68
CA GLY A 169 -3.89 32.56 -1.96
C GLY A 169 -3.00 33.79 -1.89
#